data_AF-T0Y2U6-F1
#
_entry.id   AF-T0Y2U6-F1
#
_cell.length_a   1.000
_cell.length_b   1.000
_cell.length_c   1.000
_cell.angle_alpha   90.00
_cell.angle_beta   90.00
_cell.angle_gamma   90.00
#
_symmetry.space_group_name_H-M   'P 1'
#
loop_
_entity.id
_entity.type
_entity.pdbx_description
1 polymer ?
#
loop_
_entity_poly.entity_id
_entity_poly.type
_entity_poly.pdbx_seq_one_letter_code
_entity_poly.pdbx_strand_id
1 'polypeptide(L)'
;MEINMYRVNRFNKNELVDIVAAVVVLGSAFTIALSADLGRPLNGYYTLYYLLPTGFLGAITAFLMHELAHRQVAIRFGGSANFKLWPMGLLLA
;
A
#
# COMPACT_ATOMS: atom_id res chain seq x y z
N MET A 1 38.93 11.54 3.54
CA MET A 1 37.92 10.74 2.83
C MET A 1 36.56 11.21 3.34
N GLU A 2 36.02 12.24 2.70
CA GLU A 2 34.73 12.83 3.11
C GLU A 2 33.63 11.83 2.77
N ILE A 3 33.01 11.27 3.80
CA ILE A 3 31.85 10.40 3.67
C ILE A 3 30.69 11.33 3.31
N ASN A 4 30.35 11.35 2.02
CA ASN A 4 29.32 12.19 1.45
C ASN A 4 27.96 11.77 2.02
N MET A 5 27.59 12.36 3.16
CA MET A 5 26.37 12.11 3.92
C MET A 5 25.19 12.80 3.24
N TYR A 6 24.85 12.37 2.02
CA TYR A 6 23.62 12.76 1.33
C TYR A 6 22.78 11.53 1.04
N ARG A 7 22.24 10.91 2.10
CA ARG A 7 21.06 10.05 1.94
C ARG A 7 19.83 10.82 2.35
N VAL A 8 19.60 11.94 1.66
CA VAL A 8 18.30 12.60 1.73
C VAL A 8 17.34 11.71 0.96
N ASN A 9 16.64 10.87 1.71
CA ASN A 9 15.45 10.17 1.25
C ASN A 9 14.36 11.22 0.98
N ARG A 10 14.50 12.01 -0.08
CA ARG A 10 13.43 12.87 -0.55
C ARG A 10 12.39 11.94 -1.13
N PHE A 11 11.29 11.76 -0.41
CA PHE A 11 10.03 11.31 -0.98
C PHE A 11 9.87 12.04 -2.31
N ASN A 12 10.07 11.31 -3.40
CA ASN A 12 9.83 11.88 -4.70
C ASN A 12 8.31 11.99 -4.82
N LYS A 13 7.79 13.05 -5.43
CA LYS A 13 6.33 13.22 -5.56
C LYS A 13 5.68 11.99 -6.20
N ASN A 14 6.43 11.29 -7.06
CA ASN A 14 6.03 10.05 -7.71
C ASN A 14 5.89 8.86 -6.74
N GLU A 15 6.71 8.78 -5.68
CA GLU A 15 6.63 7.69 -4.69
C GLU A 15 5.34 7.79 -3.85
N LEU A 16 4.94 9.01 -3.50
CA LEU A 16 3.66 9.23 -2.80
C LEU A 16 2.47 8.89 -3.70
N VAL A 17 2.52 9.25 -4.99
CA VAL A 17 1.48 8.90 -5.96
C VAL A 17 1.38 7.38 -6.13
N ASP A 18 2.51 6.70 -6.23
CA ASP A 18 2.58 5.25 -6.29
C ASP A 18 1.97 4.59 -5.04
N ILE A 19 2.29 5.08 -3.84
CA ILE A 19 1.72 4.53 -2.60
C ILE A 19 0.20 4.74 -2.55
N VAL A 20 -0.27 5.96 -2.88
CA VAL A 20 -1.70 6.26 -2.87
C VAL A 20 -2.43 5.42 -3.92
N ALA A 21 -1.87 5.26 -5.11
CA ALA A 21 -2.44 4.41 -6.15
C ALA A 21 -2.52 2.95 -5.68
N ALA A 22 -1.46 2.41 -5.06
CA ALA A 22 -1.48 1.06 -4.50
C ALA A 22 -2.59 0.90 -3.44
N VAL A 23 -2.66 1.83 -2.48
CA VAL A 23 -3.64 1.77 -1.39
C VAL A 23 -5.07 1.87 -1.91
N VAL A 24 -5.33 2.70 -2.92
CA VAL A 24 -6.66 2.82 -3.53
C VAL A 24 -7.05 1.53 -4.24
N VAL A 25 -6.16 0.96 -5.06
CA VAL A 25 -6.46 -0.28 -5.80
C VAL A 25 -6.63 -1.45 -4.83
N LEU A 26 -5.66 -1.69 -3.94
CA LEU A 26 -5.72 -2.78 -2.96
C LEU A 26 -6.86 -2.61 -1.97
N GLY A 27 -7.13 -1.38 -1.50
CA GLY A 27 -8.27 -1.09 -0.64
C GLY A 27 -9.59 -1.45 -1.32
N SER A 28 -9.73 -1.08 -2.59
CA SER A 28 -10.90 -1.44 -3.41
C SER A 28 -11.02 -2.95 -3.61
N ALA A 29 -9.91 -3.63 -3.94
CA ALA A 29 -9.87 -5.08 -4.13
C ALA A 29 -10.26 -5.83 -2.84
N PHE A 30 -9.73 -5.41 -1.68
CA PHE A 30 -10.11 -5.99 -0.39
C PHE A 30 -11.59 -5.75 -0.08
N THR A 31 -12.13 -4.56 -0.35
CA THR A 31 -13.56 -4.29 -0.14
C THR A 31 -14.43 -5.17 -1.04
N ILE A 32 -14.06 -5.38 -2.30
CA ILE A 32 -14.77 -6.27 -3.23
C ILE A 32 -14.71 -7.72 -2.72
N ALA A 33 -13.52 -8.19 -2.35
CA ALA A 33 -13.32 -9.53 -1.81
C ALA A 33 -14.13 -9.77 -0.53
N LEU A 34 -14.11 -8.83 0.42
CA LEU A 34 -14.90 -8.92 1.66
C LEU A 34 -16.41 -8.88 1.39
N SER A 35 -16.84 -8.07 0.43
CA SER A 35 -18.26 -8.01 0.04
C SER A 35 -18.73 -9.31 -0.60
N ALA A 36 -17.90 -9.91 -1.46
CA ALA A 36 -18.18 -11.20 -2.08
C ALA A 36 -18.23 -12.33 -1.05
N ASP A 37 -17.26 -12.39 -0.12
CA ASP A 37 -17.17 -13.41 0.93
C ASP A 37 -18.38 -13.36 1.88
N LEU A 38 -18.80 -12.15 2.26
CA LEU A 38 -19.95 -11.93 3.16
C LEU A 38 -21.30 -11.90 2.44
N GLY A 39 -21.34 -12.14 1.12
CA GLY A 39 -22.56 -12.09 0.31
C GLY A 39 -23.27 -10.73 0.34
N ARG A 40 -22.51 -9.64 0.49
CA ARG A 40 -23.04 -8.27 0.59
C ARG A 40 -22.99 -7.57 -0.78
N PRO A 41 -24.05 -6.85 -1.17
CA PRO A 41 -24.02 -6.08 -2.41
C PRO A 41 -23.01 -4.94 -2.31
N LEU A 42 -22.28 -4.66 -3.39
CA LEU A 42 -21.28 -3.57 -3.44
C LEU A 42 -21.92 -2.20 -3.22
N ASN A 43 -23.15 -1.99 -3.71
CA ASN A 43 -23.92 -0.76 -3.51
C ASN A 43 -24.77 -0.77 -2.21
N GLY A 44 -24.45 -1.65 -1.27
CA GLY A 44 -25.14 -1.72 0.01
C GLY A 44 -24.65 -0.66 0.98
N TYR A 45 -25.57 -0.11 1.79
CA TYR A 45 -25.21 0.77 2.91
C TYR A 45 -24.13 0.13 3.81
N TYR A 46 -24.29 -1.16 4.13
CA TYR A 46 -23.31 -1.88 4.95
C TYR A 46 -21.91 -1.91 4.32
N THR A 47 -21.83 -2.09 3.00
CA THR A 47 -20.55 -2.11 2.28
C THR A 47 -19.88 -0.75 2.30
N LEU A 48 -20.63 0.32 2.03
CA LEU A 48 -20.08 1.68 1.98
C LEU A 48 -19.57 2.16 3.35
N TYR A 49 -20.29 1.86 4.43
CA TYR A 49 -19.96 2.40 5.77
C TYR A 49 -19.10 1.48 6.62
N TYR A 50 -19.07 0.17 6.35
CA TYR A 50 -18.27 -0.78 7.13
C TYR A 50 -17.18 -1.45 6.29
N LEU A 51 -17.54 -2.12 5.20
CA LEU A 51 -16.56 -2.92 4.43
C LEU A 51 -15.55 -2.07 3.66
N LEU A 52 -15.94 -0.89 3.20
CA LEU A 52 -15.04 0.02 2.50
C LEU A 52 -13.95 0.58 3.44
N PRO A 53 -14.28 1.18 4.60
CA PRO A 53 -13.27 1.54 5.59
C PRO A 53 -12.43 0.34 6.05
N THR A 54 -13.04 -0.82 6.30
CA THR A 54 -12.30 -2.03 6.72
C THR A 54 -11.33 -2.52 5.65
N GLY A 55 -11.71 -2.52 4.37
CA GLY A 55 -10.83 -2.90 3.26
C GLY A 55 -9.63 -1.98 3.12
N PHE A 56 -9.84 -0.66 3.25
CA PHE A 56 -8.75 0.32 3.24
C PHE A 56 -7.85 0.23 4.47
N LEU A 57 -8.42 0.01 5.67
CA LEU A 57 -7.63 -0.25 6.87
C LEU A 57 -6.79 -1.53 6.72
N GLY A 58 -7.38 -2.56 6.11
CA GLY A 58 -6.67 -3.79 5.73
C GLY A 58 -5.52 -3.50 4.77
N ALA A 59 -5.73 -2.74 3.69
CA ALA A 59 -4.68 -2.35 2.76
C ALA A 59 -3.55 -1.55 3.44
N ILE A 60 -3.88 -0.59 4.32
CA ILE A 60 -2.87 0.21 5.03
C ILE A 60 -2.09 -0.66 6.02
N THR A 61 -2.76 -1.47 6.82
CA THR A 61 -2.09 -2.27 7.86
C THR A 61 -1.37 -3.49 7.29
N ALA A 62 -1.99 -4.24 6.39
CA ALA A 62 -1.42 -5.46 5.83
C ALA A 62 -0.44 -5.18 4.70
N PHE A 63 -0.72 -4.23 3.79
CA PHE A 63 0.16 -3.96 2.66
C PHE A 63 1.15 -2.83 2.95
N LEU A 64 0.69 -1.64 3.35
CA LEU A 64 1.58 -0.50 3.54
C LEU A 64 2.57 -0.74 4.70
N MET A 65 2.14 -1.26 5.85
CA MET A 65 3.08 -1.55 6.94
C MET A 65 4.03 -2.71 6.60
N HIS A 66 3.58 -3.71 5.84
CA HIS A 66 4.43 -4.83 5.39
C HIS A 66 5.56 -4.33 4.48
N GLU A 67 5.25 -3.45 3.55
CA GLU A 67 6.22 -2.87 2.64
C GLU A 67 7.20 -1.93 3.38
N LEU A 68 6.70 -1.14 4.34
CA LEU A 68 7.56 -0.32 5.20
C LEU A 68 8.48 -1.18 6.08
N ALA A 69 8.02 -2.34 6.54
CA ALA A 69 8.85 -3.29 7.29
C ALA A 69 9.98 -3.85 6.43
N HIS A 70 9.70 -4.26 5.19
CA HIS A 70 10.74 -4.69 4.23
C HIS A 70 11.77 -3.60 4.00
N ARG A 71 11.31 -2.36 3.79
CA ARG A 71 12.19 -1.20 3.65
C ARG A 71 13.07 -0.99 4.89
N GLN A 72 12.50 -1.08 6.08
CA GLN A 72 13.23 -0.89 7.33
C GLN A 72 14.29 -1.98 7.54
N VAL A 73 13.98 -3.23 7.20
CA VAL A 73 14.94 -4.34 7.22
C VAL A 73 16.07 -4.07 6.20
N ALA A 74 15.74 -3.74 4.96
CA ALA A 74 16.73 -3.47 3.92
C ALA A 74 17.70 -2.33 4.31
N ILE A 75 17.19 -1.26 4.92
CA ILE A 75 18.01 -0.14 5.40
C ILE A 75 18.95 -0.61 6.54
N ARG A 76 18.47 -1.45 7.47
CA ARG A 76 19.30 -1.98 8.56
C ARG A 76 20.45 -2.86 8.06
N PHE A 77 20.28 -3.55 6.93
CA PHE A 77 21.34 -4.34 6.29
C PHE A 77 22.21 -3.53 5.31
N GLY A 78 22.14 -2.20 5.32
CA GLY A 78 22.96 -1.33 4.46
C GLY A 78 22.42 -1.09 3.05
N GLY A 79 21.24 -1.63 2.72
CA GLY A 79 20.56 -1.45 1.44
C GLY A 79 19.90 -0.07 1.28
N SER A 80 19.57 0.29 0.04
CA SER A 80 18.65 1.40 -0.30
C SER A 80 17.36 0.81 -0.80
N ALA A 81 16.25 1.10 -0.14
CA ALA A 81 14.92 0.69 -0.60
C ALA A 81 14.06 1.95 -0.81
N ASN A 82 13.74 2.21 -2.08
CA ASN A 82 12.75 3.21 -2.49
C ASN A 82 11.49 2.45 -2.86
N PHE A 83 10.33 2.89 -2.38
CA PHE A 83 9.09 2.27 -2.83
C PHE A 83 8.87 2.62 -4.30
N LYS A 84 8.50 1.63 -5.10
CA LYS A 84 8.15 1.81 -6.51
C LYS A 84 6.95 0.94 -6.78
N LEU A 85 5.89 1.54 -7.31
CA LEU A 85 4.72 0.76 -7.68
C LEU A 85 5.14 -0.30 -8.71
N TRP A 86 4.69 -1.54 -8.51
CA TRP A 86 4.79 -2.58 -9.52
C TRP A 86 3.48 -2.62 -10.33
N PRO A 87 3.45 -2.10 -11.57
CA PRO A 87 2.21 -1.97 -12.34
C PRO A 87 1.55 -3.33 -12.60
N MET A 88 2.35 -4.40 -12.70
CA MET A 88 1.84 -5.75 -12.86
C MET A 88 1.12 -6.25 -11.60
N GLY A 89 1.60 -5.88 -10.41
CA GLY A 89 0.90 -6.16 -9.16
C GLY A 89 -0.46 -5.45 -9.09
N LEU A 90 -0.55 -4.25 -9.68
CA LEU A 90 -1.81 -3.50 -9.78
C LEU A 90 -2.84 -4.17 -10.70
N LEU A 91 -2.38 -4.88 -11.73
CA LEU A 91 -3.24 -5.64 -12.65
C LEU A 91 -3.71 -6.98 -12.07
N LEU A 92 -2.97 -7.53 -11.11
CA LEU A 92 -3.27 -8.82 -10.47
C LEU A 92 -4.18 -8.69 -9.24
N ALA A 93 -4.22 -7.51 -8.62
CA ALA A 93 -5.11 -7.18 -7.51
C ALA A 93 -6.58 -7.08 -7.97
#